data_AF-A0A0N9IFT9-F1
#
_entry.id   AF-A0A0N9IFT9-F1
#
_cell.length_a   1.000
_cell.length_b   1.000
_cell.length_c   1.000
_cell.angle_alpha   90.00
_cell.angle_beta   90.00
_cell.angle_gamma   90.00
#
_symmetry.space_group_name_H-M   'P 1'
#
loop_
_entity.id
_entity.type
_entity.pdbx_description
1 polymer ?
#
loop_
_entity_poly.entity_id
_entity_poly.type
_entity_poly.pdbx_seq_one_letter_code
_entity_poly.pdbx_strand_id
1 'polypeptide(L)'
;MTDQNQRGAGEPVSRQWHVTAFRLSRDHSTDMLDSIRALRARILFDHGRRPAFARPDGGHADDQDLDFGAWHFIARRTPTGPPLGYIRLSTPDTGDLFQSRAYLGPARYEDLLRAEDLATTEVFEHSRLVVEHRARKLGLGLYLNGLAIAAARHLGAKAMIGTSGTKDGQDLFHERFGFRAVPGTRRYVERYTEDVVIMFHRVADGAGRHRDLVDRLHLEFPVIAVAGTVLTPAELSSGRAKPEALAGTSGPAPDGGVWQPELFEPVRTGDVDALTDLLGSGFVREIHDTVDAQLTELIRSREPSCTDPDEIQRRKREQLDGLATWEYGTWVYYPWSQRLVHVLPREEFRLVRTDRNRGKIERPEQRRLLDKRIGVIGLSVGNSAAITFALEGIGGAYRLADFDEFSLSNLNRLRAGVHHVGVNKAVICARQMSEIDPYLDIEIFTGGLTEDTIPDFFAGPMDLLVEECDTPWVKIAAREYARELRIPVVMDCNDRGMLDIERFDHEPDRPLLHGRLGDVKSVELLDLSPAVKRDLILAMVDEHRISPQLAASFDQIGRTLSSWPQLASGVALGGALTGEAARRILLGQPCASGRFYTDLELQLGPERNTAVVAR
;
A
#
# COMPACT_ATOMS: atom_id res chain seq x y z
N MET A 1 -13.36 -38.80 18.03
CA MET A 1 -14.57 -38.42 18.80
C MET A 1 -14.18 -37.20 19.61
N THR A 2 -14.67 -35.99 19.41
CA THR A 2 -15.96 -35.45 18.95
C THR A 2 -15.67 -33.97 18.65
N ASP A 3 -15.95 -33.42 17.48
CA ASP A 3 -17.26 -32.91 17.02
C ASP A 3 -17.19 -31.38 16.83
N GLN A 4 -16.68 -30.95 15.68
CA GLN A 4 -16.89 -29.60 15.11
C GLN A 4 -16.94 -29.65 13.57
N ASN A 5 -17.48 -30.75 13.04
CA ASN A 5 -17.62 -30.97 11.60
C ASN A 5 -19.10 -31.17 11.25
N GLN A 6 -19.94 -30.18 11.59
CA GLN A 6 -21.34 -30.10 11.15
C GLN A 6 -21.90 -28.70 11.48
N ARG A 7 -21.85 -27.79 10.50
CA ARG A 7 -22.80 -26.69 10.30
C ARG A 7 -22.58 -26.11 8.91
N GLY A 8 -23.58 -26.28 8.03
CA GLY A 8 -23.56 -25.73 6.68
C GLY A 8 -24.20 -26.60 5.59
N ALA A 9 -25.01 -27.62 5.94
CA ALA A 9 -25.97 -28.18 5.00
C ALA A 9 -27.23 -27.31 4.99
N GLY A 10 -27.60 -26.79 3.82
CA GLY A 10 -28.97 -26.38 3.51
C GLY A 10 -29.34 -24.91 3.72
N GLU A 11 -28.66 -23.97 3.05
CA GLU A 11 -29.34 -22.76 2.55
C GLU A 11 -29.45 -22.85 1.02
N PRO A 12 -30.62 -22.55 0.42
CA PRO A 12 -30.74 -22.53 -1.02
C PRO A 12 -29.86 -21.39 -1.58
N VAL A 13 -28.94 -21.74 -2.49
CA VAL A 13 -28.05 -20.85 -3.25
C VAL A 13 -28.80 -19.72 -4.02
N SER A 14 -30.12 -19.61 -3.92
CA SER A 14 -30.95 -18.72 -4.76
C SER A 14 -31.00 -17.25 -4.34
N ARG A 15 -30.21 -16.77 -3.38
CA ARG A 15 -30.20 -15.34 -2.99
C ARG A 15 -28.83 -14.64 -2.96
N GLN A 16 -27.75 -15.31 -3.35
CA GLN A 16 -26.41 -14.72 -3.24
C GLN A 16 -26.06 -13.79 -4.41
N TRP A 17 -26.66 -14.01 -5.60
CA TRP A 17 -26.30 -13.30 -6.82
C TRP A 17 -27.55 -12.78 -7.53
N HIS A 18 -27.51 -11.51 -7.90
CA HIS A 18 -28.49 -10.90 -8.78
C HIS A 18 -27.99 -11.02 -10.22
N VAL A 19 -28.70 -11.76 -11.06
CA VAL A 19 -28.34 -11.92 -12.47
C VAL A 19 -29.34 -11.21 -13.36
N THR A 20 -28.83 -10.38 -14.27
CA THR A 20 -29.60 -9.84 -15.38
C THR A 20 -29.34 -10.71 -16.60
N ALA A 21 -30.41 -11.23 -17.22
CA ALA A 21 -30.34 -11.90 -18.51
C ALA A 21 -31.08 -11.06 -19.55
N PHE A 22 -30.43 -10.78 -20.68
CA PHE A 22 -31.06 -10.05 -21.79
C PHE A 22 -30.45 -10.48 -23.12
N ARG A 23 -31.19 -10.23 -24.20
CA ARG A 23 -30.79 -10.50 -25.57
C ARG A 23 -30.63 -9.18 -26.32
N LEU A 24 -29.46 -8.93 -26.90
CA LEU A 24 -29.20 -7.71 -27.65
C LEU A 24 -29.69 -7.87 -29.10
N SER A 25 -30.55 -6.95 -29.58
CA SER A 25 -30.82 -6.81 -31.02
C SER A 25 -29.86 -5.78 -31.64
N ARG A 26 -29.73 -5.79 -32.98
CA ARG A 26 -28.91 -4.81 -33.71
C ARG A 26 -29.44 -3.37 -33.62
N ASP A 27 -30.66 -3.17 -33.11
CA ASP A 27 -31.34 -1.87 -32.99
C ASP A 27 -31.24 -1.27 -31.57
N HIS A 28 -30.54 -1.92 -30.63
CA HIS A 28 -30.41 -1.45 -29.23
C HIS A 28 -29.25 -0.47 -29.04
N SER A 29 -29.34 0.37 -27.99
CA SER A 29 -28.34 1.38 -27.62
C SER A 29 -26.94 0.77 -27.38
N THR A 30 -25.92 1.42 -27.95
CA THR A 30 -24.50 0.99 -28.01
C THR A 30 -23.78 1.01 -26.66
N ASP A 31 -24.21 1.85 -25.72
CA ASP A 31 -23.48 2.13 -24.46
C ASP A 31 -23.41 0.93 -23.51
N MET A 32 -24.43 0.06 -23.56
CA MET A 32 -24.52 -1.14 -22.73
C MET A 32 -23.53 -2.22 -23.20
N LEU A 33 -23.45 -2.40 -24.52
CA LEU A 33 -22.52 -3.33 -25.15
C LEU A 33 -21.08 -2.92 -24.85
N ASP A 34 -20.79 -1.62 -24.96
CA ASP A 34 -19.47 -1.07 -24.65
C ASP A 34 -19.09 -1.29 -23.18
N SER A 35 -20.02 -1.11 -22.25
CA SER A 35 -19.78 -1.36 -20.81
C SER A 35 -19.47 -2.83 -20.51
N ILE A 36 -20.14 -3.77 -21.20
CA ILE A 36 -19.91 -5.22 -21.05
C ILE A 36 -18.57 -5.60 -21.67
N ARG A 37 -18.28 -5.09 -22.87
CA ARG A 37 -17.02 -5.33 -23.56
C ARG A 37 -15.85 -4.79 -22.75
N ALA A 38 -16.00 -3.61 -22.13
CA ALA A 38 -15.02 -3.05 -21.21
C ALA A 38 -14.84 -3.90 -19.95
N LEU A 39 -15.92 -4.40 -19.34
CA LEU A 39 -15.84 -5.34 -18.22
C LEU A 39 -15.08 -6.62 -18.60
N ARG A 40 -15.50 -7.25 -19.70
CA ARG A 40 -14.94 -8.50 -20.20
C ARG A 40 -13.45 -8.33 -20.50
N ALA A 41 -13.10 -7.25 -21.20
CA ALA A 41 -11.74 -6.91 -21.53
C ALA A 41 -10.89 -6.56 -20.30
N ARG A 42 -11.42 -5.82 -19.32
CA ARG A 42 -10.71 -5.53 -18.05
C ARG A 42 -10.37 -6.80 -17.28
N ILE A 43 -11.30 -7.75 -17.21
CA ILE A 43 -11.05 -9.01 -16.49
C ILE A 43 -10.14 -9.93 -17.33
N LEU A 44 -10.25 -9.93 -18.66
CA LEU A 44 -9.37 -10.70 -19.55
C LEU A 44 -7.94 -10.16 -19.61
N PHE A 45 -7.78 -8.83 -19.55
CA PHE A 45 -6.49 -8.13 -19.45
C PHE A 45 -5.67 -8.60 -18.25
N ASP A 46 -6.36 -8.96 -17.16
CA ASP A 46 -5.78 -9.66 -15.99
C ASP A 46 -4.50 -8.96 -15.50
N HIS A 47 -4.62 -7.67 -15.19
CA HIS A 47 -3.52 -6.82 -14.72
C HIS A 47 -2.29 -6.81 -15.67
N GLY A 48 -2.53 -6.77 -16.97
CA GLY A 48 -1.47 -6.65 -18.00
C GLY A 48 -0.95 -7.99 -18.52
N ARG A 49 -1.43 -9.12 -18.00
CA ARG A 49 -1.07 -10.46 -18.49
C ARG A 49 -1.50 -10.68 -19.95
N ARG A 50 -2.58 -10.03 -20.40
CA ARG A 50 -3.08 -10.12 -21.79
C ARG A 50 -3.21 -8.71 -22.40
N PRO A 51 -2.12 -8.10 -22.90
CA PRO A 51 -2.09 -6.69 -23.30
C PRO A 51 -2.95 -6.38 -24.54
N ALA A 52 -3.27 -7.38 -25.36
CA ALA A 52 -4.13 -7.24 -26.54
C ALA A 52 -5.57 -6.76 -26.23
N PHE A 53 -5.98 -6.73 -24.96
CA PHE A 53 -7.28 -6.22 -24.52
C PHE A 53 -7.24 -4.75 -24.07
N ALA A 54 -6.09 -4.09 -24.08
CA ALA A 54 -5.96 -2.67 -23.78
C ALA A 54 -6.22 -1.81 -25.02
N ARG A 55 -6.88 -0.66 -24.84
CA ARG A 55 -7.04 0.38 -25.86
C ARG A 55 -5.99 1.49 -25.67
N PRO A 56 -5.60 2.21 -26.75
CA PRO A 56 -4.66 3.33 -26.67
C PRO A 56 -5.11 4.49 -25.76
N ASP A 57 -6.42 4.62 -25.50
CA ASP A 57 -7.02 5.62 -24.63
C ASP A 57 -7.01 5.24 -23.13
N GLY A 58 -6.36 4.14 -22.76
CA GLY A 58 -6.34 3.60 -21.39
C GLY A 58 -7.57 2.76 -21.03
N GLY A 59 -8.53 2.62 -21.96
CA GLY A 59 -9.66 1.72 -21.83
C GLY A 59 -9.31 0.25 -22.09
N HIS A 60 -10.30 -0.63 -21.97
CA HIS A 60 -10.16 -2.04 -22.33
C HIS A 60 -11.28 -2.42 -23.30
N ALA A 61 -10.99 -3.23 -24.32
CA ALA A 61 -12.03 -3.71 -25.22
C ALA A 61 -11.87 -5.14 -25.72
N ASP A 62 -13.02 -5.75 -25.92
CA ASP A 62 -13.18 -7.08 -26.49
C ASP A 62 -14.38 -7.04 -27.43
N ASP A 63 -14.21 -6.35 -28.56
CA ASP A 63 -15.25 -6.18 -29.56
C ASP A 63 -15.48 -7.51 -30.31
N GLN A 64 -16.68 -8.07 -30.16
CA GLN A 64 -17.09 -9.32 -30.81
C GLN A 64 -18.45 -9.14 -31.49
N ASP A 65 -18.51 -9.30 -32.81
CA ASP A 65 -19.76 -9.17 -33.58
C ASP A 65 -20.83 -10.17 -33.14
N LEU A 66 -20.40 -11.30 -32.57
CA LEU A 66 -21.27 -12.34 -32.04
C LEU A 66 -21.97 -11.97 -30.71
N ASP A 67 -21.75 -10.75 -30.20
CA ASP A 67 -22.53 -10.19 -29.11
C ASP A 67 -23.99 -9.88 -29.54
N PHE A 68 -24.23 -9.54 -30.81
CA PHE A 68 -25.59 -9.27 -31.29
C PHE A 68 -26.35 -10.58 -31.50
N GLY A 69 -27.58 -10.67 -30.98
CA GLY A 69 -28.43 -11.86 -31.10
C GLY A 69 -28.18 -12.93 -30.03
N ALA A 70 -27.12 -12.81 -29.23
CA ALA A 70 -26.80 -13.70 -28.11
C ALA A 70 -27.50 -13.29 -26.81
N TRP A 71 -27.57 -14.23 -25.86
CA TRP A 71 -27.99 -13.98 -24.48
C TRP A 71 -26.77 -13.59 -23.62
N HIS A 72 -26.91 -12.51 -22.86
CA HIS A 72 -25.90 -11.99 -21.96
C HIS A 72 -26.36 -12.18 -20.52
N PHE A 73 -25.52 -12.81 -19.70
CA PHE A 73 -25.78 -13.02 -18.28
C PHE A 73 -24.76 -12.22 -17.47
N ILE A 74 -25.25 -11.25 -16.69
CA ILE A 74 -24.41 -10.40 -15.85
C ILE A 74 -24.79 -10.62 -14.40
N ALA A 75 -23.84 -11.10 -13.59
CA ALA A 75 -24.03 -11.31 -12.17
C ALA A 75 -23.47 -10.18 -11.32
N ARG A 76 -24.23 -9.80 -10.29
CA ARG A 76 -23.91 -8.77 -9.29
C ARG A 76 -24.21 -9.29 -7.90
N ARG A 77 -23.61 -8.68 -6.87
CA ARG A 77 -23.91 -9.00 -5.46
C ARG A 77 -25.19 -8.32 -4.96
N THR A 78 -25.55 -7.20 -5.56
CA THR A 78 -26.80 -6.45 -5.32
C THR A 78 -27.37 -6.04 -6.68
N PRO A 79 -28.67 -5.72 -6.81
CA PRO A 79 -29.27 -5.34 -8.11
C PRO A 79 -28.55 -4.17 -8.79
N THR A 80 -28.05 -3.23 -7.98
CA THR A 80 -27.34 -2.01 -8.40
C THR A 80 -25.81 -2.10 -8.28
N GLY A 81 -25.27 -3.27 -7.89
CA GLY A 81 -23.83 -3.43 -7.66
C GLY A 81 -23.01 -3.49 -8.95
N PRO A 82 -21.67 -3.34 -8.87
CA PRO A 82 -20.82 -3.55 -10.03
C PRO A 82 -20.94 -5.00 -10.54
N PRO A 83 -20.83 -5.22 -11.85
CA PRO A 83 -20.84 -6.57 -12.40
C PRO A 83 -19.59 -7.35 -11.96
N LEU A 84 -19.82 -8.53 -11.39
CA LEU A 84 -18.78 -9.39 -10.80
C LEU A 84 -18.49 -10.62 -11.65
N GLY A 85 -19.41 -11.00 -12.53
CA GLY A 85 -19.23 -12.11 -13.44
C GLY A 85 -20.11 -11.98 -14.68
N TYR A 86 -19.63 -12.60 -15.75
CA TYR A 86 -20.23 -12.54 -17.07
C TYR A 86 -20.08 -13.88 -17.80
N ILE A 87 -21.15 -14.30 -18.48
CA ILE A 87 -21.12 -15.36 -19.49
C ILE A 87 -22.10 -15.01 -20.61
N ARG A 88 -21.78 -15.41 -21.84
CA ARG A 88 -22.62 -15.25 -23.02
C ARG A 88 -23.04 -16.61 -23.53
N LEU A 89 -24.27 -16.70 -24.03
CA LEU A 89 -24.81 -17.84 -24.73
C LEU A 89 -25.30 -17.41 -26.11
N SER A 90 -24.58 -17.83 -27.14
CA SER A 90 -24.90 -17.56 -28.54
C SER A 90 -25.86 -18.60 -29.08
N THR A 91 -26.85 -18.15 -29.85
CA THR A 91 -27.90 -18.99 -30.44
C THR A 91 -27.56 -19.36 -31.89
N PRO A 92 -28.22 -20.36 -32.48
CA PRO A 92 -28.02 -20.75 -33.87
C PRO A 92 -28.21 -19.61 -34.89
N ASP A 93 -28.99 -18.58 -34.54
CA ASP A 93 -29.15 -17.36 -35.34
C ASP A 93 -27.82 -16.66 -35.64
N THR A 94 -26.79 -16.92 -34.82
CA THR A 94 -25.42 -16.42 -34.96
C THR A 94 -24.40 -17.53 -35.20
N GLY A 95 -24.85 -18.72 -35.63
CA GLY A 95 -24.02 -19.93 -35.78
C GLY A 95 -22.83 -19.75 -36.72
N ASP A 96 -22.93 -18.88 -37.72
CA ASP A 96 -21.82 -18.54 -38.63
C ASP A 96 -20.69 -17.78 -37.93
N LEU A 97 -20.98 -17.11 -36.80
CA LEU A 97 -20.04 -16.33 -36.00
C LEU A 97 -19.47 -17.09 -34.80
N PHE A 98 -19.79 -18.39 -34.66
CA PHE A 98 -19.31 -19.19 -33.53
C PHE A 98 -17.79 -19.28 -33.52
N GLN A 99 -17.20 -19.01 -32.36
CA GLN A 99 -15.76 -19.07 -32.15
C GLN A 99 -15.23 -20.49 -32.32
N SER A 100 -15.99 -21.49 -31.92
CA SER A 100 -15.68 -22.91 -32.13
C SER A 100 -15.63 -23.28 -33.61
N ARG A 101 -16.52 -22.73 -34.44
CA ARG A 101 -16.51 -22.91 -35.89
C ARG A 101 -15.32 -22.23 -36.55
N ALA A 102 -15.03 -20.98 -36.17
CA ALA A 102 -13.84 -20.27 -36.61
C ALA A 102 -12.54 -21.01 -36.20
N TYR A 103 -12.54 -21.58 -35.00
CA TYR A 103 -11.41 -22.32 -34.46
C TYR A 103 -11.17 -23.65 -35.19
N LEU A 104 -12.22 -24.43 -35.46
CA LEU A 104 -12.10 -25.74 -36.12
C LEU A 104 -11.97 -25.65 -37.65
N GLY A 105 -12.50 -24.59 -38.25
CA GLY A 105 -12.79 -24.50 -39.68
C GLY A 105 -14.19 -25.08 -39.99
N PRO A 106 -14.93 -24.52 -40.98
CA PRO A 106 -16.32 -24.90 -41.26
C PRO A 106 -16.52 -26.40 -41.50
N ALA A 107 -15.67 -27.01 -42.34
CA ALA A 107 -15.78 -28.43 -42.69
C ALA A 107 -15.64 -29.35 -41.47
N ARG A 108 -14.61 -29.12 -40.64
CA ARG A 108 -14.35 -29.93 -39.43
C ARG A 108 -15.41 -29.71 -38.36
N TYR A 109 -15.96 -28.49 -38.26
CA TYR A 109 -17.08 -28.19 -37.37
C TYR A 109 -18.33 -28.98 -37.79
N GLU A 110 -18.65 -29.00 -39.08
CA GLU A 110 -19.78 -29.74 -39.62
C GLU A 110 -19.59 -31.26 -39.56
N ASP A 111 -18.36 -31.77 -39.73
CA ASP A 111 -18.02 -33.18 -39.50
C ASP A 111 -18.25 -33.57 -38.04
N LEU A 112 -17.84 -32.72 -37.09
CA LEU A 112 -18.05 -32.94 -35.66
C LEU A 112 -19.54 -33.04 -35.33
N LEU A 113 -20.37 -32.11 -35.86
CA LEU A 113 -21.81 -32.15 -35.62
C LEU A 113 -22.49 -33.36 -36.26
N ARG A 114 -22.07 -33.74 -37.48
CA ARG A 114 -22.57 -34.96 -38.15
C ARG A 114 -22.21 -36.23 -37.40
N ALA A 115 -21.00 -36.33 -36.86
CA ALA A 115 -20.59 -37.45 -36.01
C ALA A 115 -21.44 -37.56 -34.73
N GLU A 116 -22.04 -36.45 -34.31
CA GLU A 116 -22.95 -36.36 -33.18
C GLU A 116 -24.44 -36.38 -33.58
N ASP A 117 -24.78 -36.60 -34.86
CA ASP A 117 -26.18 -36.61 -35.34
C ASP A 117 -26.95 -35.33 -34.96
N LEU A 118 -26.32 -34.16 -35.17
CA LEU A 118 -26.89 -32.86 -34.84
C LEU A 118 -26.84 -31.91 -36.05
N ALA A 119 -27.90 -31.12 -36.22
CA ALA A 119 -27.92 -30.00 -37.14
C ALA A 119 -27.35 -28.73 -36.48
N THR A 120 -26.81 -27.80 -37.29
CA THR A 120 -26.31 -26.50 -36.81
C THR A 120 -27.38 -25.67 -36.10
N THR A 121 -28.65 -25.85 -36.47
CA THR A 121 -29.82 -25.19 -35.84
C THR A 121 -30.13 -25.69 -34.42
N GLU A 122 -29.45 -26.74 -33.97
CA GLU A 122 -29.72 -27.40 -32.68
C GLU A 122 -28.61 -27.15 -31.65
N VAL A 123 -27.58 -26.40 -32.02
CA VAL A 123 -26.35 -26.21 -31.23
C VAL A 123 -26.19 -24.76 -30.81
N PHE A 124 -25.93 -24.56 -29.52
CA PHE A 124 -25.67 -23.25 -28.94
C PHE A 124 -24.18 -23.15 -28.56
N GLU A 125 -23.61 -21.95 -28.59
CA GLU A 125 -22.22 -21.72 -28.17
C GLU A 125 -22.17 -20.93 -26.87
N HIS A 126 -21.40 -21.42 -25.89
CA HIS A 126 -21.12 -20.64 -24.67
C HIS A 126 -19.76 -19.96 -24.77
N SER A 127 -19.68 -18.73 -24.29
CA SER A 127 -18.40 -18.03 -24.17
C SER A 127 -17.57 -18.59 -23.02
N ARG A 128 -16.31 -18.14 -22.96
CA ARG A 128 -15.54 -18.18 -21.72
C ARG A 128 -16.31 -17.49 -20.59
N LEU A 129 -16.33 -18.15 -19.44
CA LEU A 129 -16.82 -17.60 -18.18
C LEU A 129 -15.79 -16.61 -17.63
N VAL A 130 -16.24 -15.39 -17.33
CA VAL A 130 -15.40 -14.31 -16.81
C VAL A 130 -15.89 -13.92 -15.43
N VAL A 131 -15.01 -13.96 -14.42
CA VAL A 131 -15.36 -13.62 -13.03
C VAL A 131 -14.23 -12.78 -12.42
N GLU A 132 -14.59 -11.66 -11.79
CA GLU A 132 -13.63 -10.81 -11.05
C GLU A 132 -12.90 -11.62 -9.99
N HIS A 133 -11.60 -11.35 -9.81
CA HIS A 133 -10.72 -12.10 -8.90
C HIS A 133 -11.34 -12.31 -7.50
N ARG A 134 -11.91 -11.25 -6.91
CA ARG A 134 -12.57 -11.27 -5.59
C ARG A 134 -13.81 -12.18 -5.49
N ALA A 135 -14.42 -12.54 -6.62
CA ALA A 135 -15.65 -13.35 -6.66
C ALA A 135 -15.41 -14.81 -7.09
N ARG A 136 -14.21 -15.17 -7.57
CA ARG A 136 -13.89 -16.52 -8.08
C ARG A 136 -14.09 -17.63 -7.04
N LYS A 137 -13.83 -17.36 -5.75
CA LYS A 137 -13.97 -18.34 -4.66
C LYS A 137 -15.37 -18.38 -4.02
N LEU A 138 -16.30 -17.53 -4.49
CA LEU A 138 -17.64 -17.41 -3.90
C LEU A 138 -18.71 -18.23 -4.62
N GLY A 139 -18.30 -19.18 -5.48
CA GLY A 139 -19.24 -20.03 -6.23
C GLY A 139 -19.94 -19.34 -7.41
N LEU A 140 -19.66 -18.06 -7.67
CA LEU A 140 -20.31 -17.30 -8.76
C LEU A 140 -20.11 -17.95 -10.14
N GLY A 141 -18.92 -18.51 -10.39
CA GLY A 141 -18.64 -19.20 -11.64
C GLY A 141 -19.52 -20.43 -11.86
N LEU A 142 -19.79 -21.20 -10.80
CA LEU A 142 -20.68 -22.37 -10.86
C LEU A 142 -22.11 -21.94 -11.20
N TYR A 143 -22.58 -20.86 -10.58
CA TYR A 143 -23.92 -20.32 -10.80
C TYR A 143 -24.10 -19.85 -12.25
N LEU A 144 -23.19 -19.01 -12.76
CA LEU A 144 -23.27 -18.47 -14.12
C LEU A 144 -23.18 -19.56 -15.19
N ASN A 145 -22.27 -20.54 -15.03
CA ASN A 145 -22.18 -21.64 -15.97
C ASN A 145 -23.42 -22.54 -15.95
N GLY A 146 -23.94 -22.84 -14.75
CA GLY A 146 -25.19 -23.57 -14.60
C GLY A 146 -26.38 -22.83 -15.22
N LEU A 147 -26.44 -21.51 -15.09
CA LEU A 147 -27.49 -20.68 -15.69
C LEU A 147 -27.42 -20.68 -17.21
N ALA A 148 -26.21 -20.62 -17.80
CA ALA A 148 -26.05 -20.70 -19.25
C ALA A 148 -26.52 -22.05 -19.81
N ILE A 149 -26.21 -23.17 -19.14
CA ILE A 149 -26.70 -24.50 -19.54
C ILE A 149 -28.22 -24.60 -19.40
N ALA A 150 -28.76 -24.10 -18.29
CA ALA A 150 -30.20 -24.05 -18.03
C ALA A 150 -30.95 -23.25 -19.08
N ALA A 151 -30.41 -22.09 -19.46
CA ALA A 151 -30.93 -21.24 -20.52
C ALA A 151 -30.87 -21.93 -21.89
N ALA A 152 -29.75 -22.56 -22.25
CA ALA A 152 -29.62 -23.30 -23.50
C ALA A 152 -30.69 -24.40 -23.61
N ARG A 153 -30.87 -25.18 -22.53
CA ARG A 153 -31.93 -26.20 -22.44
C ARG A 153 -33.33 -25.61 -22.58
N HIS A 154 -33.59 -24.47 -21.93
CA HIS A 154 -34.88 -23.78 -22.02
C HIS A 154 -35.18 -23.28 -23.44
N LEU A 155 -34.15 -22.80 -24.13
CA LEU A 155 -34.23 -22.29 -25.49
C LEU A 155 -34.22 -23.40 -26.56
N GLY A 156 -34.21 -24.68 -26.17
CA GLY A 156 -34.34 -25.82 -27.08
C GLY A 156 -33.03 -26.34 -27.66
N ALA A 157 -31.87 -26.01 -27.09
CA ALA A 157 -30.59 -26.57 -27.51
C ALA A 157 -30.55 -28.09 -27.32
N LYS A 158 -30.06 -28.83 -28.32
CA LYS A 158 -29.70 -30.25 -28.16
C LYS A 158 -28.25 -30.45 -27.72
N ALA A 159 -27.38 -29.50 -28.04
CA ALA A 159 -25.99 -29.49 -27.58
C ALA A 159 -25.45 -28.08 -27.35
N MET A 160 -24.39 -28.01 -26.55
CA MET A 160 -23.58 -26.83 -26.32
C MET A 160 -22.13 -27.11 -26.74
N ILE A 161 -21.51 -26.12 -27.38
CA ILE A 161 -20.10 -26.15 -27.77
C ILE A 161 -19.40 -24.86 -27.31
N GLY A 162 -18.09 -24.90 -27.09
CA GLY A 162 -17.35 -23.70 -26.71
C GLY A 162 -15.85 -23.92 -26.63
N THR A 163 -15.10 -22.82 -26.55
CA THR A 163 -13.66 -22.83 -26.32
C THR A 163 -13.35 -22.70 -24.83
N SER A 164 -12.37 -23.46 -24.32
CA SER A 164 -11.94 -23.39 -22.91
C SER A 164 -10.43 -23.29 -22.80
N GLY A 165 -9.96 -22.43 -21.88
CA GLY A 165 -8.54 -22.33 -21.54
C GLY A 165 -8.09 -23.47 -20.63
N THR A 166 -6.88 -23.98 -20.83
CA THR A 166 -6.34 -25.09 -20.04
C THR A 166 -5.45 -24.64 -18.88
N LYS A 167 -4.87 -23.43 -18.98
CA LYS A 167 -3.85 -22.95 -18.04
C LYS A 167 -4.37 -22.77 -16.62
N ASP A 168 -5.58 -22.24 -16.50
CA ASP A 168 -6.26 -22.02 -15.22
C ASP A 168 -7.34 -23.10 -14.94
N GLY A 169 -7.33 -24.22 -15.68
CA GLY A 169 -8.22 -25.37 -15.48
C GLY A 169 -9.69 -25.13 -15.85
N GLN A 170 -9.99 -24.26 -16.82
CA GLN A 170 -11.36 -23.98 -17.24
C GLN A 170 -12.01 -25.15 -18.01
N ASP A 171 -11.21 -25.92 -18.75
CA ASP A 171 -11.63 -27.18 -19.37
C ASP A 171 -12.08 -28.19 -18.30
N LEU A 172 -11.26 -28.42 -17.26
CA LEU A 172 -11.60 -29.27 -16.12
C LEU A 172 -12.83 -28.76 -15.35
N PHE A 173 -13.00 -27.44 -15.29
CA PHE A 173 -14.20 -26.84 -14.69
C PHE A 173 -15.47 -27.19 -15.48
N HIS A 174 -15.45 -27.12 -16.82
CA HIS A 174 -16.59 -27.49 -17.66
C HIS A 174 -16.87 -29.00 -17.65
N GLU A 175 -15.85 -29.86 -17.52
CA GLU A 175 -16.04 -31.31 -17.38
C GLU A 175 -16.93 -31.68 -16.19
N ARG A 176 -16.90 -30.88 -15.10
CA ARG A 176 -17.78 -31.08 -13.94
C ARG A 176 -19.27 -30.93 -14.27
N PHE A 177 -19.59 -30.19 -15.33
CA PHE A 177 -20.93 -30.01 -15.87
C PHE A 177 -21.28 -31.02 -16.98
N GLY A 178 -20.39 -31.97 -17.29
CA GLY A 178 -20.62 -32.98 -18.33
C GLY A 178 -20.18 -32.57 -19.73
N PHE A 179 -19.35 -31.52 -19.86
CA PHE A 179 -18.65 -31.24 -21.10
C PHE A 179 -17.51 -32.25 -21.30
N ARG A 180 -17.17 -32.55 -22.55
CA ARG A 180 -16.00 -33.35 -22.92
C ARG A 180 -15.11 -32.59 -23.89
N ALA A 181 -13.80 -32.71 -23.70
CA ALA A 181 -12.82 -32.20 -24.64
C ALA A 181 -12.89 -32.98 -25.97
N VAL A 182 -12.96 -32.27 -27.10
CA VAL A 182 -12.93 -32.87 -28.43
C VAL A 182 -11.48 -33.24 -28.78
N PRO A 183 -11.16 -34.52 -29.02
CA PRO A 183 -9.79 -34.95 -29.28
C PRO A 183 -9.12 -34.23 -30.45
N GLY A 184 -7.83 -33.93 -30.32
CA GLY A 184 -7.03 -33.30 -31.39
C GLY A 184 -7.40 -31.84 -31.68
N THR A 185 -8.07 -31.15 -30.75
CA THR A 185 -8.43 -29.72 -30.89
C THR A 185 -7.60 -28.79 -30.00
N ARG A 186 -6.82 -29.32 -29.06
CA ARG A 186 -5.99 -28.50 -28.16
C ARG A 186 -4.84 -27.84 -28.94
N ARG A 187 -4.76 -26.51 -28.92
CA ARG A 187 -3.61 -25.74 -29.45
C ARG A 187 -3.48 -24.36 -28.79
N TYR A 188 -2.29 -23.79 -28.91
CA TYR A 188 -2.00 -22.45 -28.39
C TYR A 188 -2.75 -21.36 -29.15
N VAL A 189 -3.33 -20.39 -28.44
CA VAL A 189 -3.98 -19.22 -29.03
C VAL A 189 -3.36 -17.94 -28.47
N GLU A 190 -2.64 -17.23 -29.34
CA GLU A 190 -1.85 -16.03 -29.00
C GLU A 190 -2.66 -14.95 -28.28
N ARG A 191 -3.86 -14.62 -28.77
CA ARG A 191 -4.77 -13.64 -28.14
C ARG A 191 -5.08 -13.93 -26.66
N TYR A 192 -5.08 -15.20 -26.28
CA TYR A 192 -5.36 -15.63 -24.90
C TYR A 192 -4.10 -15.99 -24.11
N THR A 193 -2.94 -16.02 -24.77
CA THR A 193 -1.63 -16.39 -24.20
C THR A 193 -1.63 -17.76 -23.51
N GLU A 194 -2.47 -18.69 -23.98
CA GLU A 194 -2.64 -20.03 -23.40
C GLU A 194 -3.14 -21.05 -24.44
N ASP A 195 -3.03 -22.33 -24.09
CA ASP A 195 -3.67 -23.43 -24.82
C ASP A 195 -5.19 -23.39 -24.65
N VAL A 196 -5.88 -23.61 -25.76
CA VAL A 196 -7.34 -23.66 -25.84
C VAL A 196 -7.77 -25.02 -26.38
N VAL A 197 -8.88 -25.55 -25.89
CA VAL A 197 -9.49 -26.80 -26.36
C VAL A 197 -10.98 -26.60 -26.62
N ILE A 198 -11.54 -27.34 -27.59
CA ILE A 198 -12.98 -27.36 -27.84
C ILE A 198 -13.65 -28.29 -26.84
N MET A 199 -14.66 -27.78 -26.15
CA MET A 199 -15.50 -28.53 -25.23
C MET A 199 -16.88 -28.72 -25.86
N PHE A 200 -17.44 -29.92 -25.73
CA PHE A 200 -18.73 -30.30 -26.29
C PHE A 200 -19.61 -30.96 -25.24
N HIS A 201 -20.90 -30.68 -25.25
CA HIS A 201 -21.86 -31.19 -24.27
C HIS A 201 -23.22 -31.44 -24.91
N ARG A 202 -23.81 -32.64 -24.74
CA ARG A 202 -25.20 -32.87 -25.12
C ARG A 202 -26.11 -32.54 -23.94
N VAL A 203 -27.15 -31.77 -24.22
CA VAL A 203 -28.12 -31.37 -23.18
C VAL A 203 -28.85 -32.59 -22.59
N ALA A 204 -29.01 -33.66 -23.38
CA ALA A 204 -29.58 -34.93 -22.93
C ALA A 204 -28.74 -35.65 -21.87
N ASP A 205 -27.42 -35.39 -21.80
CA ASP A 205 -26.50 -36.04 -20.86
C ASP A 205 -26.59 -35.45 -19.44
N GLY A 206 -27.49 -34.48 -19.22
CA GLY A 206 -27.68 -33.80 -17.94
C GLY A 206 -26.64 -32.70 -17.70
N ALA A 207 -26.25 -32.45 -16.45
CA ALA A 207 -25.23 -31.43 -16.13
C ALA A 207 -24.15 -31.98 -15.17
N GLY A 208 -23.75 -33.23 -15.36
CA GLY A 208 -22.75 -33.91 -14.54
C GLY A 208 -23.05 -33.81 -13.03
N ARG A 209 -22.08 -33.33 -12.26
CA ARG A 209 -22.17 -33.17 -10.79
C ARG A 209 -23.09 -32.02 -10.36
N HIS A 210 -23.58 -31.22 -11.30
CA HIS A 210 -24.35 -30.00 -11.05
C HIS A 210 -25.79 -30.06 -11.59
N ARG A 211 -26.31 -31.28 -11.84
CA ARG A 211 -27.68 -31.53 -12.31
C ARG A 211 -28.75 -30.75 -11.54
N ASP A 212 -28.77 -30.86 -10.21
CA ASP A 212 -29.79 -30.23 -9.37
C ASP A 212 -29.77 -28.69 -9.44
N LEU A 213 -28.59 -28.10 -9.67
CA LEU A 213 -28.46 -26.66 -9.87
C LEU A 213 -29.03 -26.24 -11.22
N VAL A 214 -28.69 -26.97 -12.29
CA VAL A 214 -29.17 -26.66 -13.65
C VAL A 214 -30.67 -26.89 -13.78
N ASP A 215 -31.21 -27.96 -13.20
CA ASP A 215 -32.65 -28.25 -13.22
C ASP A 215 -33.45 -27.13 -12.53
N ARG A 216 -32.93 -26.58 -11.42
CA ARG A 216 -33.53 -25.43 -10.74
C ARG A 216 -33.44 -24.16 -11.57
N LEU A 217 -32.26 -23.82 -12.07
CA LEU A 217 -32.03 -22.62 -12.87
C LEU A 217 -32.82 -22.64 -14.18
N HIS A 218 -33.13 -23.82 -14.72
CA HIS A 218 -33.96 -23.98 -15.90
C HIS A 218 -35.40 -23.53 -15.65
N LEU A 219 -35.93 -23.76 -14.44
CA LEU A 219 -37.24 -23.24 -14.02
C LEU A 219 -37.21 -21.74 -13.72
N GLU A 220 -36.07 -21.22 -13.21
CA GLU A 220 -35.91 -19.80 -12.87
C GLU A 220 -35.62 -18.91 -14.08
N PHE A 221 -34.99 -19.43 -15.13
CA PHE A 221 -34.52 -18.67 -16.29
C PHE A 221 -35.59 -17.78 -16.94
N PRO A 222 -36.85 -18.23 -17.17
CA PRO A 222 -37.88 -17.37 -17.75
C PRO A 222 -38.17 -16.12 -16.93
N VAL A 223 -38.15 -16.24 -15.60
CA VAL A 223 -38.35 -15.12 -14.68
C VAL A 223 -37.17 -14.15 -14.74
N ILE A 224 -35.95 -14.69 -14.76
CA ILE A 224 -34.70 -13.91 -14.87
C ILE A 224 -34.65 -13.16 -16.22
N ALA A 225 -35.11 -13.79 -17.29
CA ALA A 225 -35.16 -13.22 -18.63
C ALA A 225 -36.19 -12.09 -18.77
N VAL A 226 -37.37 -12.21 -18.13
CA VAL A 226 -38.42 -11.18 -18.14
C VAL A 226 -38.07 -9.98 -17.25
N ALA A 227 -37.34 -10.20 -16.15
CA ALA A 227 -36.90 -9.14 -15.23
C ALA A 227 -35.79 -8.23 -15.78
N GLY A 228 -35.29 -8.49 -17.00
CA GLY A 228 -34.17 -7.78 -17.61
C GLY A 228 -34.52 -6.36 -18.10
N THR A 229 -34.65 -5.39 -17.19
CA THR A 229 -34.47 -3.96 -17.50
C THR A 229 -33.17 -3.47 -16.88
N VAL A 230 -32.38 -2.73 -17.66
CA VAL A 230 -31.01 -2.36 -17.30
C VAL A 230 -30.99 -0.96 -16.68
N LEU A 231 -30.33 -0.85 -15.52
CA LEU A 231 -30.03 0.42 -14.87
C LEU A 231 -28.82 1.09 -15.55
N THR A 232 -28.98 2.34 -15.95
CA THR A 232 -27.99 3.28 -16.52
C THR A 232 -26.94 3.73 -15.49
N PRO A 233 -25.77 4.28 -15.91
CA PRO A 233 -24.78 4.84 -14.98
C PRO A 233 -25.33 5.95 -14.06
N ALA A 234 -26.37 6.67 -14.48
CA ALA A 234 -27.07 7.65 -13.66
C ALA A 234 -27.73 7.00 -12.42
N GLU A 235 -28.14 5.73 -12.53
CA GLU A 235 -28.78 4.96 -11.47
C GLU A 235 -27.78 4.26 -10.52
N LEU A 236 -26.46 4.35 -10.78
CA LEU A 236 -25.40 4.00 -9.81
C LEU A 236 -25.15 5.13 -8.80
N SER A 237 -25.56 6.35 -9.13
CA SER A 237 -25.63 7.44 -8.15
C SER A 237 -26.76 7.13 -7.19
N SER A 238 -26.52 7.27 -5.89
CA SER A 238 -27.62 7.22 -4.91
C SER A 238 -28.66 8.35 -5.12
N GLY A 239 -28.41 9.29 -6.03
CA GLY A 239 -29.20 10.49 -6.26
C GLY A 239 -29.16 11.47 -5.08
N ARG A 240 -28.52 11.10 -3.98
CA ARG A 240 -28.39 11.93 -2.79
C ARG A 240 -27.39 13.03 -3.09
N ALA A 241 -27.83 14.27 -2.93
CA ALA A 241 -26.93 15.41 -2.91
C ALA A 241 -25.85 15.17 -1.84
N LYS A 242 -24.61 15.58 -2.13
CA LYS A 242 -23.55 15.66 -1.13
C LYS A 242 -24.10 16.53 0.02
N PRO A 243 -24.20 16.01 1.26
CA PRO A 243 -24.63 16.82 2.40
C PRO A 243 -23.83 18.12 2.44
N GLU A 244 -24.50 19.26 2.66
CA GLU A 244 -23.83 20.58 2.70
C GLU A 244 -22.69 20.60 3.73
N ALA A 245 -22.85 19.91 4.86
CA ALA A 245 -21.81 19.75 5.88
C ALA A 245 -20.56 18.98 5.39
N LEU A 246 -20.67 18.17 4.33
CA LEU A 246 -19.52 17.53 3.66
C LEU A 246 -18.99 18.36 2.50
N ALA A 247 -19.75 19.34 2.01
CA ALA A 247 -19.31 20.31 1.03
C ALA A 247 -18.37 21.32 1.70
N GLY A 248 -17.23 20.83 2.20
CA GLY A 248 -16.10 21.59 2.71
C GLY A 248 -16.49 22.93 3.32
N THR A 249 -17.14 22.92 4.48
CA THR A 249 -17.15 24.10 5.33
C THR A 249 -15.72 24.34 5.75
N SER A 250 -15.05 25.21 5.00
CA SER A 250 -13.81 25.89 5.32
C SER A 250 -13.99 26.71 6.61
N GLY A 251 -14.08 26.03 7.75
CA GLY A 251 -13.26 26.50 8.87
C GLY A 251 -11.79 26.42 8.42
N PRO A 252 -10.86 27.17 9.03
CA PRO A 252 -9.45 27.04 8.65
C PRO A 252 -9.06 25.58 8.90
N ALA A 253 -9.02 24.78 7.84
CA ALA A 253 -8.34 23.51 7.87
C ALA A 253 -6.92 23.87 8.32
N PRO A 254 -6.35 23.20 9.35
CA PRO A 254 -4.98 23.46 9.72
C PRO A 254 -4.17 23.31 8.43
N ASP A 255 -3.54 24.39 8.00
CA ASP A 255 -2.79 24.43 6.75
C ASP A 255 -1.90 23.18 6.74
N GLY A 256 -2.00 22.40 5.66
CA GLY A 256 -1.28 21.15 5.52
C GLY A 256 0.23 21.33 5.71
N GLY A 257 0.74 22.55 5.55
CA GLY A 257 2.11 22.95 5.82
C GLY A 257 2.45 23.32 7.26
N VAL A 258 1.51 23.58 8.17
CA VAL A 258 1.83 24.05 9.54
C VAL A 258 2.37 22.92 10.40
N TRP A 259 3.57 23.07 10.92
CA TRP A 259 4.26 22.03 11.68
C TRP A 259 4.97 22.55 12.94
N GLN A 260 5.14 23.87 13.06
CA GLN A 260 5.84 24.47 14.20
C GLN A 260 4.90 24.59 15.40
N PRO A 261 5.32 24.12 16.58
CA PRO A 261 4.62 24.44 17.81
C PRO A 261 4.85 25.91 18.18
N GLU A 262 3.87 26.51 18.85
CA GLU A 262 4.01 27.83 19.48
C GLU A 262 4.30 27.63 20.97
N LEU A 263 5.34 28.29 21.48
CA LEU A 263 5.82 28.14 22.86
C LEU A 263 5.57 29.44 23.62
N PHE A 264 4.93 29.34 24.78
CA PHE A 264 4.64 30.48 25.67
C PHE A 264 5.24 30.22 27.05
N GLU A 265 6.14 31.08 27.50
CA GLU A 265 6.72 31.05 28.85
C GLU A 265 6.09 32.17 29.70
N PRO A 266 5.15 31.88 30.61
CA PRO A 266 4.38 32.92 31.31
C PRO A 266 5.22 33.89 32.16
N VAL A 267 6.45 33.52 32.51
CA VAL A 267 7.42 34.42 33.15
C VAL A 267 7.82 35.60 32.26
N ARG A 268 7.53 35.55 30.95
CA ARG A 268 7.72 36.65 29.99
C ARG A 268 6.39 37.34 29.75
N THR A 269 6.33 38.66 29.98
CA THR A 269 5.09 39.44 29.86
C THR A 269 4.43 39.31 28.48
N GLY A 270 5.20 39.31 27.40
CA GLY A 270 4.66 39.18 26.04
C GLY A 270 4.00 37.82 25.74
N ASP A 271 4.48 36.75 26.39
CA ASP A 271 3.95 35.40 26.17
C ASP A 271 2.61 35.20 26.91
N VAL A 272 2.40 35.89 28.03
CA VAL A 272 1.12 35.88 28.76
C VAL A 272 0.00 36.50 27.93
N ASP A 273 0.28 37.64 27.30
CA ASP A 273 -0.68 38.32 26.44
C ASP A 273 -1.02 37.43 25.23
N ALA A 274 0.00 36.87 24.56
CA ALA A 274 -0.19 35.99 23.41
C ALA A 274 -0.93 34.68 23.76
N LEU A 275 -0.65 34.08 24.92
CA LEU A 275 -1.36 32.90 25.41
C LEU A 275 -2.83 33.23 25.72
N THR A 276 -3.10 34.40 26.30
CA THR A 276 -4.46 34.87 26.59
C THR A 276 -5.26 35.07 25.30
N ASP A 277 -4.64 35.69 24.29
CA ASP A 277 -5.23 35.87 22.97
C ASP A 277 -5.53 34.52 22.30
N LEU A 278 -4.59 33.56 22.37
CA LEU A 278 -4.79 32.20 21.85
C LEU A 278 -5.96 31.50 22.53
N LEU A 279 -6.08 31.58 23.85
CA LEU A 279 -7.20 31.00 24.61
C LEU A 279 -8.54 31.65 24.25
N GLY A 280 -8.55 32.96 23.94
CA GLY A 280 -9.72 33.70 23.48
C GLY A 280 -10.11 33.46 22.01
N SER A 281 -9.21 32.91 21.19
CA SER A 281 -9.39 32.77 19.74
C SER A 281 -10.37 31.69 19.29
N GLY A 282 -10.66 30.72 20.16
CA GLY A 282 -11.42 29.51 19.82
C GLY A 282 -10.64 28.45 19.03
N PHE A 283 -9.33 28.63 18.80
CA PHE A 283 -8.47 27.64 18.14
C PHE A 283 -7.95 26.54 19.07
N VAL A 284 -8.03 26.72 20.39
CA VAL A 284 -7.65 25.68 21.36
C VAL A 284 -8.84 24.74 21.56
N ARG A 285 -8.68 23.50 21.13
CA ARG A 285 -9.68 22.45 21.26
C ARG A 285 -9.58 21.70 22.60
N GLU A 286 -8.36 21.42 23.04
CA GLU A 286 -8.08 20.65 24.27
C GLU A 286 -6.90 21.26 25.01
N ILE A 287 -6.98 21.31 26.34
CA ILE A 287 -5.91 21.76 27.23
C ILE A 287 -5.45 20.59 28.08
N HIS A 288 -4.14 20.34 28.11
CA HIS A 288 -3.48 19.26 28.84
C HIS A 288 -2.47 19.86 29.83
N ASP A 289 -2.92 20.18 31.05
CA ASP A 289 -2.03 20.62 32.12
C ASP A 289 -1.63 19.44 33.00
N THR A 290 -0.37 19.02 32.89
CA THR A 290 0.19 17.91 33.65
C THR A 290 1.48 18.29 34.38
N VAL A 291 1.77 19.58 34.52
CA VAL A 291 3.05 20.07 35.04
C VAL A 291 3.34 19.58 36.46
N ASP A 292 2.31 19.41 37.30
CA ASP A 292 2.49 18.87 38.67
C ASP A 292 3.01 17.43 38.68
N ALA A 293 2.53 16.59 37.75
CA ALA A 293 3.03 15.23 37.58
C ALA A 293 4.48 15.26 37.09
N GLN A 294 4.79 16.13 36.12
CA GLN A 294 6.14 16.30 35.60
C GLN A 294 7.13 16.81 36.66
N LEU A 295 6.72 17.75 37.52
CA LEU A 295 7.52 18.23 38.66
C LEU A 295 7.85 17.10 39.65
N THR A 296 6.91 16.17 39.85
CA THR A 296 7.15 14.95 40.65
C THR A 296 8.26 14.10 40.03
N GLU A 297 8.20 13.89 38.71
CA GLU A 297 9.21 13.14 37.96
C GLU A 297 10.56 13.85 37.96
N LEU A 298 10.58 15.18 37.85
CA LEU A 298 11.80 15.99 37.96
C LEU A 298 12.50 15.77 39.30
N ILE A 299 11.78 15.88 40.41
CA ILE A 299 12.34 15.66 41.74
C ILE A 299 12.90 14.24 41.86
N ARG A 300 12.14 13.23 41.41
CA ARG A 300 12.58 11.82 41.46
C ARG A 300 13.78 11.54 40.55
N SER A 301 13.89 12.20 39.41
CA SER A 301 15.03 12.04 38.49
C SER A 301 16.34 12.63 39.04
N ARG A 302 16.22 13.71 39.85
CA ARG A 302 17.35 14.34 40.55
C ARG A 302 17.71 13.59 41.83
N GLU A 303 16.69 13.14 42.58
CA GLU A 303 16.85 12.45 43.87
C GLU A 303 15.95 11.20 43.97
N PRO A 304 16.37 10.07 43.39
CA PRO A 304 15.55 8.84 43.34
C PRO A 304 15.18 8.26 44.70
N SER A 305 15.95 8.56 45.75
CA SER A 305 15.66 8.16 47.13
C SER A 305 14.51 8.93 47.77
N CYS A 306 14.09 10.07 47.18
CA CYS A 306 12.99 10.88 47.67
C CYS A 306 11.64 10.23 47.32
N THR A 307 11.17 9.31 48.17
CA THR A 307 9.90 8.59 47.97
C THR A 307 8.74 9.14 48.81
N ASP A 308 9.06 9.90 49.86
CA ASP A 308 8.05 10.46 50.77
C ASP A 308 7.20 11.55 50.07
N PRO A 309 5.86 11.43 50.03
CA PRO A 309 5.00 12.39 49.36
C PRO A 309 5.11 13.83 49.90
N ASP A 310 5.23 14.00 51.22
CA ASP A 310 5.29 15.34 51.83
C ASP A 310 6.60 16.05 51.50
N GLU A 311 7.70 15.31 51.52
CA GLU A 311 9.01 15.80 51.07
C GLU A 311 9.02 16.17 49.58
N ILE A 312 8.39 15.36 48.72
CA ILE A 312 8.21 15.70 47.29
C ILE A 312 7.45 17.01 47.15
N GLN A 313 6.35 17.20 47.89
CA GLN A 313 5.57 18.44 47.83
C GLN A 313 6.35 19.65 48.34
N ARG A 314 7.19 19.50 49.37
CA ARG A 314 8.11 20.55 49.81
C ARG A 314 9.08 20.95 48.69
N ARG A 315 9.71 19.97 48.04
CA ARG A 315 10.67 20.21 46.95
C ARG A 315 10.02 20.80 45.70
N LYS A 316 8.75 20.47 45.41
CA LYS A 316 7.99 21.15 44.35
C LYS A 316 7.87 22.64 44.64
N ARG A 317 7.48 23.00 45.87
CA ARG A 317 7.37 24.41 46.28
C ARG A 317 8.72 25.14 46.17
N GLU A 318 9.82 24.47 46.50
CA GLU A 318 11.17 25.01 46.32
C GLU A 318 11.54 25.17 44.85
N GLN A 319 11.19 24.19 44.00
CA GLN A 319 11.41 24.25 42.56
C GLN A 319 10.65 25.39 41.89
N LEU A 320 9.43 25.67 42.35
CA LEU A 320 8.60 26.77 41.83
C LEU A 320 9.15 28.15 42.21
N ASP A 321 9.99 28.25 43.25
CA ASP A 321 10.60 29.49 43.73
C ASP A 321 9.61 30.67 43.88
N GLY A 322 8.42 30.38 44.40
CA GLY A 322 7.36 31.37 44.62
C GLY A 322 6.46 31.68 43.40
N LEU A 323 6.74 31.12 42.23
CA LEU A 323 5.84 31.19 41.07
C LEU A 323 4.56 30.37 41.30
N ALA A 324 3.44 30.81 40.73
CA ALA A 324 2.27 29.94 40.64
C ALA A 324 2.55 28.80 39.66
N THR A 325 1.95 27.64 39.88
CA THR A 325 2.19 26.43 39.07
C THR A 325 1.94 26.65 37.58
N TRP A 326 0.93 27.46 37.20
CA TRP A 326 0.60 27.76 35.80
C TRP A 326 1.64 28.67 35.11
N GLU A 327 2.43 29.40 35.91
CA GLU A 327 3.50 30.29 35.43
C GLU A 327 4.83 29.55 35.21
N TYR A 328 4.93 28.34 35.76
CA TYR A 328 6.16 27.56 35.76
C TYR A 328 6.26 26.63 34.55
N GLY A 329 7.22 26.92 33.66
CA GLY A 329 7.48 26.10 32.49
C GLY A 329 7.00 26.75 31.20
N THR A 330 6.49 25.93 30.29
CA THR A 330 6.13 26.36 28.94
C THR A 330 4.80 25.75 28.54
N TRP A 331 3.90 26.59 28.06
CA TRP A 331 2.69 26.16 27.36
C TRP A 331 2.99 25.99 25.89
N VAL A 332 2.74 24.79 25.37
CA VAL A 332 3.03 24.40 23.99
C VAL A 332 1.72 24.23 23.24
N TYR A 333 1.47 25.09 22.27
CA TYR A 333 0.35 24.94 21.36
C TYR A 333 0.79 24.19 20.11
N TYR A 334 0.02 23.17 19.73
CA TYR A 334 0.22 22.37 18.51
C TYR A 334 -0.90 22.69 17.51
N PRO A 335 -0.71 23.63 16.56
CA PRO A 335 -1.80 24.11 15.70
C PRO A 335 -2.49 23.01 14.89
N TRP A 336 -1.75 21.97 14.47
CA TRP A 336 -2.29 20.85 13.69
C TRP A 336 -3.24 19.95 14.47
N SER A 337 -3.11 19.90 15.80
CA SER A 337 -3.99 19.11 16.67
C SER A 337 -4.89 19.98 17.54
N GLN A 338 -4.67 21.30 17.53
CA GLN A 338 -5.37 22.29 18.35
C GLN A 338 -5.26 22.00 19.85
N ARG A 339 -4.17 21.35 20.28
CA ARG A 339 -3.90 21.02 21.68
C ARG A 339 -2.94 22.02 22.29
N LEU A 340 -3.26 22.48 23.48
CA LEU A 340 -2.38 23.27 24.33
C LEU A 340 -1.89 22.38 25.48
N VAL A 341 -0.58 22.21 25.64
CA VAL A 341 0.02 21.27 26.59
C VAL A 341 0.99 22.00 27.49
N HIS A 342 0.87 21.83 28.80
CA HIS A 342 1.78 22.44 29.78
C HIS A 342 2.94 21.50 30.09
N VAL A 343 4.19 21.96 29.90
CA VAL A 343 5.40 21.16 30.13
C VAL A 343 6.46 21.92 30.92
N LEU A 344 7.37 21.17 31.55
CA LEU A 344 8.54 21.73 32.23
C LEU A 344 9.40 22.62 31.31
N PRO A 345 10.20 23.56 31.86
CA PRO A 345 11.20 24.30 31.11
C PRO A 345 12.16 23.39 30.33
N ARG A 346 12.66 23.85 29.19
CA ARG A 346 13.49 23.10 28.23
C ARG A 346 14.48 22.11 28.84
N GLU A 347 15.38 22.58 29.70
CA GLU A 347 16.43 21.74 30.27
C GLU A 347 15.88 20.68 31.22
N GLU A 348 14.82 21.00 31.96
CA GLU A 348 14.19 20.09 32.92
C GLU A 348 13.34 19.05 32.22
N PHE A 349 12.59 19.46 31.18
CA PHE A 349 11.86 18.55 30.31
C PHE A 349 12.79 17.50 29.70
N ARG A 350 13.93 17.95 29.13
CA ARG A 350 14.94 17.06 28.54
C ARG A 350 15.61 16.17 29.58
N LEU A 351 15.85 16.69 30.78
CA LEU A 351 16.41 15.92 31.89
C LEU A 351 15.47 14.78 32.32
N VAL A 352 14.17 15.05 32.44
CA VAL A 352 13.17 14.06 32.84
C VAL A 352 12.96 13.02 31.75
N ARG A 353 12.74 13.43 30.49
CA ARG A 353 12.45 12.49 29.39
C ARG A 353 13.57 11.45 29.19
N THR A 354 14.83 11.86 29.43
CA THR A 354 16.01 11.02 29.19
C THR A 354 16.55 10.37 30.46
N ASP A 355 15.91 10.53 31.62
CA ASP A 355 16.41 9.97 32.88
C ASP A 355 16.50 8.43 32.81
N ARG A 356 15.54 7.77 32.15
CA ARG A 356 15.51 6.31 31.98
C ARG A 356 16.50 5.79 30.92
N ASN A 357 17.24 6.67 30.24
CA ASN A 357 18.33 6.27 29.34
C ASN A 357 19.67 6.11 30.09
N ARG A 358 19.76 6.60 31.34
CA ARG A 358 20.96 6.53 32.17
C ARG A 358 21.37 5.07 32.45
N GLY A 359 22.67 4.82 32.54
CA GLY A 359 23.26 3.47 32.48
C GLY A 359 23.54 2.96 31.05
N LYS A 360 22.96 3.60 30.03
CA LYS A 360 23.30 3.38 28.60
C LYS A 360 23.81 4.65 27.93
N ILE A 361 23.21 5.80 28.25
CA ILE A 361 23.63 7.13 27.80
C ILE A 361 23.65 8.04 29.03
N GLU A 362 24.84 8.42 29.49
CA GLU A 362 24.99 9.24 30.70
C GLU A 362 24.71 10.72 30.44
N ARG A 363 24.41 11.49 31.49
CA ARG A 363 24.03 12.91 31.35
C ARG A 363 25.00 13.77 30.53
N PRO A 364 26.34 13.62 30.65
CA PRO A 364 27.27 14.35 29.78
C PRO A 364 27.14 13.97 28.30
N GLU A 365 26.87 12.70 28.01
CA GLU A 365 26.67 12.19 26.65
C GLU A 365 25.33 12.66 26.08
N GLN A 366 24.26 12.65 26.87
CA GLN A 366 22.95 13.19 26.50
C GLN A 366 23.05 14.67 26.07
N ARG A 367 23.76 15.50 26.84
CA ARG A 367 24.02 16.91 26.47
C ARG A 367 24.80 17.02 25.17
N ARG A 368 25.92 16.27 25.05
CA ARG A 368 26.73 16.24 23.82
C ARG A 368 25.94 15.82 22.59
N LEU A 369 24.98 14.91 22.74
CA LEU A 369 24.10 14.46 21.67
C LEU A 369 23.06 15.53 21.31
N LEU A 370 22.46 16.19 22.29
CA LEU A 370 21.51 17.29 22.06
C LEU A 370 22.16 18.52 21.42
N ASP A 371 23.48 18.69 21.55
CA ASP A 371 24.22 19.75 20.84
C ASP A 371 24.43 19.46 19.34
N LYS A 372 24.02 18.28 18.84
CA LYS A 372 24.26 17.84 17.45
C LYS A 372 23.19 18.32 16.47
N ARG A 373 23.62 18.60 15.24
CA ARG A 373 22.74 18.88 14.09
C ARG A 373 22.72 17.71 13.11
N ILE A 374 21.53 17.21 12.79
CA ILE A 374 21.32 16.01 11.97
C ILE A 374 20.57 16.36 10.68
N GLY A 375 21.08 15.93 9.54
CA GLY A 375 20.34 15.95 8.28
C GLY A 375 19.61 14.63 8.06
N VAL A 376 18.35 14.67 7.59
CA VAL A 376 17.58 13.48 7.20
C VAL A 376 16.95 13.72 5.83
N ILE A 377 17.31 12.89 4.84
CA ILE A 377 16.80 12.96 3.48
C ILE A 377 15.96 11.72 3.21
N GLY A 378 14.70 11.90 2.82
CA GLY A 378 13.74 10.80 2.66
C GLY A 378 13.08 10.42 3.98
N LEU A 379 11.78 10.68 4.09
CA LEU A 379 10.99 10.60 5.33
C LEU A 379 9.87 9.56 5.22
N SER A 380 10.06 8.58 4.35
CA SER A 380 9.33 7.31 4.39
C SER A 380 10.01 6.37 5.39
N VAL A 381 11.10 5.71 5.00
CA VAL A 381 11.91 4.87 5.90
C VAL A 381 12.66 5.72 6.92
N GLY A 382 13.26 6.85 6.48
CA GLY A 382 14.00 7.77 7.35
C GLY A 382 13.18 8.44 8.45
N ASN A 383 11.84 8.45 8.36
CA ASN A 383 10.99 8.86 9.49
C ASN A 383 11.24 7.96 10.71
N SER A 384 11.46 6.65 10.53
CA SER A 384 11.75 5.77 11.65
C SER A 384 13.09 6.10 12.34
N ALA A 385 14.10 6.53 11.58
CA ALA A 385 15.36 7.00 12.14
C ALA A 385 15.16 8.31 12.92
N ALA A 386 14.53 9.31 12.30
CA ALA A 386 14.27 10.61 12.91
C ALA A 386 13.49 10.50 14.23
N ILE A 387 12.45 9.66 14.28
CA ILE A 387 11.66 9.42 15.50
C ILE A 387 12.47 8.68 16.56
N THR A 388 13.25 7.66 16.19
CA THR A 388 14.14 6.98 17.14
C THR A 388 15.17 7.95 17.73
N PHE A 389 15.75 8.82 16.89
CA PHE A 389 16.76 9.78 17.32
C PHE A 389 16.16 10.79 18.28
N ALA A 390 14.98 11.34 17.95
CA ALA A 390 14.25 12.21 18.85
C ALA A 390 14.02 11.52 20.20
N LEU A 391 13.43 10.31 20.21
CA LEU A 391 13.14 9.52 21.43
C LEU A 391 14.38 9.31 22.33
N GLU A 392 15.54 9.05 21.75
CA GLU A 392 16.78 8.83 22.51
C GLU A 392 17.53 10.13 22.88
N GLY A 393 17.12 11.28 22.33
CA GLY A 393 17.81 12.56 22.50
C GLY A 393 19.09 12.68 21.67
N ILE A 394 19.14 12.01 20.52
CA ILE A 394 20.22 12.13 19.53
C ILE A 394 19.92 13.38 18.68
N GLY A 395 20.73 14.43 18.78
CA GLY A 395 20.50 15.68 18.05
C GLY A 395 19.46 16.58 18.71
N GLY A 396 19.77 17.87 18.79
CA GLY A 396 18.82 18.92 19.18
C GLY A 396 18.40 19.81 18.04
N ALA A 397 19.06 19.68 16.87
CA ALA A 397 18.73 20.39 15.65
C ALA A 397 18.65 19.44 14.45
N TYR A 398 17.73 19.70 13.53
CA TYR A 398 17.42 18.82 12.41
C TYR A 398 17.13 19.58 11.12
N ARG A 399 17.58 19.01 9.99
CA ARG A 399 17.12 19.38 8.65
C ARG A 399 16.46 18.19 7.99
N LEU A 400 15.19 18.34 7.61
CA LEU A 400 14.38 17.26 7.07
C LEU A 400 13.99 17.56 5.62
N ALA A 401 14.27 16.65 4.68
CA ALA A 401 13.97 16.83 3.26
C ALA A 401 13.12 15.67 2.72
N ASP A 402 11.92 15.98 2.22
CA ASP A 402 11.07 15.06 1.46
C ASP A 402 10.02 15.86 0.65
N PHE A 403 9.88 15.54 -0.62
CA PHE A 403 8.95 16.21 -1.52
C PHE A 403 7.56 15.54 -1.59
N ASP A 404 7.45 14.30 -1.11
CA ASP A 404 6.23 13.51 -1.25
C ASP A 404 5.17 13.88 -0.22
N GLU A 405 3.91 13.80 -0.64
CA GLU A 405 2.76 13.70 0.25
C GLU A 405 2.58 12.28 0.79
N PHE A 406 2.03 12.19 2.00
CA PHE A 406 1.62 10.93 2.59
C PHE A 406 0.39 10.37 1.88
N SER A 407 0.53 9.17 1.32
CA SER A 407 -0.55 8.48 0.62
C SER A 407 -1.01 7.24 1.38
N LEU A 408 -2.20 6.73 1.05
CA LEU A 408 -2.79 5.57 1.72
C LEU A 408 -1.87 4.34 1.73
N SER A 409 -1.10 4.13 0.66
CA SER A 409 -0.18 2.99 0.53
C SER A 409 1.03 3.08 1.46
N ASN A 410 1.31 4.25 2.05
CA ASN A 410 2.42 4.43 2.99
C ASN A 410 2.09 3.99 4.42
N LEU A 411 0.81 3.85 4.77
CA LEU A 411 0.35 3.38 6.10
C LEU A 411 0.88 1.99 6.49
N ASN A 412 1.40 1.22 5.53
CA ASN A 412 2.00 -0.08 5.81
C ASN A 412 3.33 0.01 6.56
N ARG A 413 3.99 1.18 6.61
CA ARG A 413 5.34 1.33 7.15
C ARG A 413 5.69 2.70 7.73
N LEU A 414 5.04 3.77 7.29
CA LEU A 414 5.22 5.12 7.84
C LEU A 414 4.16 5.32 8.94
N ARG A 415 4.62 5.62 10.15
CA ARG A 415 3.75 5.83 11.31
C ARG A 415 2.98 7.15 11.15
N ALA A 416 1.72 7.12 10.73
CA ALA A 416 0.83 8.30 10.73
C ALA A 416 -0.65 7.87 10.75
N GLY A 417 -1.55 8.78 11.11
CA GLY A 417 -2.98 8.53 11.06
C GLY A 417 -3.56 8.66 9.65
N VAL A 418 -4.65 7.96 9.34
CA VAL A 418 -5.34 8.04 8.03
C VAL A 418 -5.77 9.48 7.68
N HIS A 419 -6.03 10.32 8.67
CA HIS A 419 -6.40 11.72 8.51
C HIS A 419 -5.24 12.62 8.05
N HIS A 420 -4.00 12.10 7.97
CA HIS A 420 -2.84 12.83 7.43
C HIS A 420 -2.64 12.60 5.93
N VAL A 421 -3.49 11.80 5.26
CA VAL A 421 -3.36 11.58 3.80
C VAL A 421 -3.43 12.93 3.06
N GLY A 422 -2.45 13.17 2.20
CA GLY A 422 -2.25 14.45 1.49
C GLY A 422 -1.35 15.46 2.22
N VAL A 423 -0.85 15.15 3.41
CA VAL A 423 0.12 16.00 4.12
C VAL A 423 1.55 15.60 3.72
N ASN A 424 2.42 16.58 3.46
CA ASN A 424 3.83 16.34 3.14
C ASN A 424 4.55 15.54 4.25
N LYS A 425 5.39 14.57 3.87
CA LYS A 425 6.08 13.67 4.81
C LYS A 425 7.04 14.39 5.75
N ALA A 426 7.69 15.47 5.31
CA ALA A 426 8.54 16.31 6.17
C ALA A 426 7.74 17.03 7.25
N VAL A 427 6.56 17.55 6.89
CA VAL A 427 5.62 18.13 7.85
C VAL A 427 5.17 17.08 8.88
N ILE A 428 4.78 15.89 8.45
CA ILE A 428 4.39 14.81 9.38
C ILE A 428 5.53 14.48 10.34
N CYS A 429 6.75 14.30 9.82
CA CYS A 429 7.90 13.96 10.64
C CYS A 429 8.21 15.05 11.66
N ALA A 430 8.21 16.33 11.25
CA ALA A 430 8.47 17.46 12.13
C ALA A 430 7.41 17.58 13.24
N ARG A 431 6.13 17.39 12.91
CA ARG A 431 5.03 17.36 13.91
C ARG A 431 5.27 16.28 14.96
N GLN A 432 5.59 15.06 14.53
CA GLN A 432 5.84 13.94 15.43
C GLN A 432 7.06 14.15 16.33
N MET A 433 8.14 14.71 15.78
CA MET A 433 9.33 15.05 16.55
C MET A 433 9.05 16.15 17.56
N SER A 434 8.27 17.17 17.18
CA SER A 434 7.85 18.26 18.07
C SER A 434 6.93 17.80 19.19
N GLU A 435 6.07 16.80 18.93
CA GLU A 435 5.25 16.14 19.95
C GLU A 435 6.09 15.29 20.94
N ILE A 436 7.31 14.91 20.54
CA ILE A 436 8.26 14.18 21.39
C ILE A 436 9.12 15.16 22.20
N ASP A 437 9.73 16.15 21.55
CA ASP A 437 10.48 17.24 22.18
C ASP A 437 10.12 18.57 21.49
N PRO A 438 9.32 19.44 22.12
CA PRO A 438 8.87 20.69 21.51
C PRO A 438 9.97 21.74 21.38
N TYR A 439 11.16 21.47 21.92
CA TYR A 439 12.31 22.38 21.92
C TYR A 439 13.38 22.03 20.87
N LEU A 440 13.07 21.14 19.93
CA LEU A 440 13.92 20.81 18.80
C LEU A 440 13.99 21.96 17.80
N ASP A 441 15.19 22.28 17.32
CA ASP A 441 15.43 23.23 16.23
C ASP A 441 15.29 22.50 14.90
N ILE A 442 14.10 22.55 14.28
CA ILE A 442 13.82 21.82 13.04
C ILE A 442 13.72 22.80 11.86
N GLU A 443 14.30 22.41 10.74
CA GLU A 443 14.13 23.08 9.45
C GLU A 443 13.66 22.01 8.43
N ILE A 444 12.69 22.35 7.59
CA ILE A 444 12.12 21.40 6.62
C ILE A 444 12.20 21.93 5.18
N PHE A 445 12.50 21.01 4.26
CA PHE A 445 12.58 21.22 2.82
C PHE A 445 11.47 20.40 2.17
N THR A 446 10.26 20.96 2.14
CA THR A 446 9.04 20.29 1.63
C THR A 446 9.02 20.11 0.11
N GLY A 447 9.88 20.83 -0.62
CA GLY A 447 10.15 20.60 -2.05
C GLY A 447 11.17 19.49 -2.31
N GLY A 448 11.70 18.86 -1.27
CA GLY A 448 12.84 17.94 -1.38
C GLY A 448 14.14 18.64 -1.79
N LEU A 449 15.10 17.85 -2.26
CA LEU A 449 16.41 18.33 -2.70
C LEU A 449 16.49 18.38 -4.22
N THR A 450 16.91 19.53 -4.74
CA THR A 450 17.24 19.80 -6.14
C THR A 450 18.63 20.42 -6.22
N GLU A 451 19.15 20.65 -7.44
CA GLU A 451 20.43 21.34 -7.64
C GLU A 451 20.45 22.71 -6.94
N ASP A 452 19.31 23.39 -6.89
CA ASP A 452 19.17 24.71 -6.28
C ASP A 452 19.06 24.67 -4.75
N THR A 453 18.44 23.63 -4.19
CA THR A 453 18.14 23.57 -2.74
C THR A 453 19.14 22.74 -1.93
N ILE A 454 19.89 21.85 -2.57
CA ILE A 454 20.90 21.05 -1.87
C ILE A 454 22.03 21.87 -1.21
N PRO A 455 22.52 22.99 -1.79
CA PRO A 455 23.53 23.80 -1.11
C PRO A 455 23.01 24.37 0.21
N ASP A 456 21.76 24.84 0.24
CA ASP A 456 21.12 25.38 1.45
C ASP A 456 20.90 24.30 2.51
N PHE A 457 20.51 23.08 2.10
CA PHE A 457 20.38 21.94 3.02
C PHE A 457 21.70 21.62 3.74
N PHE A 458 22.84 21.79 3.07
CA PHE A 458 24.17 21.59 3.64
C PHE A 458 24.82 22.89 4.16
N ALA A 459 24.12 24.03 4.14
CA ALA A 459 24.69 25.30 4.57
C ALA A 459 24.89 25.35 6.09
N GLY A 460 26.13 25.43 6.57
CA GLY A 460 26.45 25.47 7.99
C GLY A 460 26.76 24.09 8.61
N PRO A 461 26.91 23.99 9.94
CA PRO A 461 27.43 22.79 10.58
C PRO A 461 26.40 21.65 10.59
N MET A 462 26.79 20.45 10.17
CA MET A 462 26.01 19.22 10.27
C MET A 462 26.93 18.11 10.80
N ASP A 463 26.49 17.38 11.82
CA ASP A 463 27.31 16.36 12.49
C ASP A 463 27.09 14.94 11.94
N LEU A 464 25.95 14.69 11.31
CA LEU A 464 25.57 13.39 10.75
C LEU A 464 24.48 13.57 9.69
N LEU A 465 24.57 12.77 8.62
CA LEU A 465 23.52 12.65 7.61
C LEU A 465 22.88 11.26 7.67
N VAL A 466 21.55 11.22 7.71
CA VAL A 466 20.74 10.03 7.44
C VAL A 466 20.19 10.15 6.03
N GLU A 467 20.55 9.22 5.14
CA GLU A 467 20.16 9.27 3.74
C GLU A 467 19.30 8.05 3.38
N GLU A 468 18.03 8.29 3.07
CA GLU A 468 16.96 7.30 2.93
C GLU A 468 16.09 7.62 1.69
N CYS A 469 16.70 8.15 0.62
CA CYS A 469 15.96 8.54 -0.58
C CYS A 469 16.04 7.50 -1.71
N ASP A 470 14.99 7.45 -2.52
CA ASP A 470 14.88 6.55 -3.69
C ASP A 470 15.35 7.21 -5.00
N THR A 471 15.77 8.47 -4.95
CA THR A 471 16.21 9.24 -6.12
C THR A 471 17.73 9.14 -6.26
N PRO A 472 18.25 8.45 -7.30
CA PRO A 472 19.68 8.30 -7.53
C PRO A 472 20.49 9.59 -7.45
N TRP A 473 20.03 10.64 -8.13
CA TRP A 473 20.70 11.93 -8.16
C TRP A 473 20.90 12.47 -6.74
N VAL A 474 19.82 12.54 -5.95
CA VAL A 474 19.87 13.01 -4.55
C VAL A 474 20.81 12.15 -3.71
N LYS A 475 20.73 10.82 -3.85
CA LYS A 475 21.54 9.86 -3.08
C LYS A 475 23.05 10.06 -3.28
N ILE A 476 23.46 10.37 -4.51
CA ILE A 476 24.87 10.63 -4.86
C ILE A 476 25.26 12.06 -4.52
N ALA A 477 24.46 13.06 -4.90
CA ALA A 477 24.75 14.46 -4.61
C ALA A 477 24.91 14.71 -3.11
N ALA A 478 24.00 14.19 -2.28
CA ALA A 478 24.08 14.34 -0.82
C ALA A 478 25.37 13.73 -0.23
N ARG A 479 25.87 12.64 -0.82
CA ARG A 479 27.14 12.02 -0.42
C ARG A 479 28.36 12.79 -0.91
N GLU A 480 28.30 13.42 -2.08
CA GLU A 480 29.34 14.33 -2.56
C GLU A 480 29.51 15.51 -1.59
N TYR A 481 28.41 16.16 -1.22
CA TYR A 481 28.40 17.22 -0.19
C TYR A 481 28.86 16.71 1.17
N ALA A 482 28.33 15.58 1.64
CA ALA A 482 28.73 15.02 2.93
C ALA A 482 30.23 14.69 2.96
N ARG A 483 30.79 14.16 1.89
CA ARG A 483 32.23 13.88 1.79
C ARG A 483 33.07 15.14 1.81
N GLU A 484 32.70 16.15 1.02
CA GLU A 484 33.40 17.44 0.97
C GLU A 484 33.42 18.12 2.35
N LEU A 485 32.28 18.07 3.06
CA LEU A 485 32.10 18.67 4.38
C LEU A 485 32.53 17.73 5.53
N ARG A 486 33.02 16.53 5.23
CA ARG A 486 33.46 15.51 6.20
C ARG A 486 32.37 15.10 7.20
N ILE A 487 31.15 14.97 6.71
CA ILE A 487 29.97 14.55 7.46
C ILE A 487 29.82 13.04 7.33
N PRO A 488 29.75 12.27 8.43
CA PRO A 488 29.46 10.86 8.36
C PRO A 488 28.02 10.60 7.88
N VAL A 489 27.83 9.55 7.09
CA VAL A 489 26.52 9.16 6.53
C VAL A 489 26.12 7.79 7.06
N VAL A 490 24.84 7.63 7.42
CA VAL A 490 24.20 6.35 7.73
C VAL A 490 22.95 6.14 6.88
N MET A 491 22.68 4.90 6.49
CA MET A 491 21.52 4.52 5.65
C MET A 491 21.06 3.09 5.99
N ASP A 492 19.76 2.91 6.23
CA ASP A 492 19.05 1.63 6.11
C ASP A 492 18.64 1.43 4.64
N CYS A 493 19.03 0.32 4.03
CA CYS A 493 18.56 0.00 2.67
C CYS A 493 17.22 -0.74 2.63
N ASN A 494 16.64 -1.03 3.81
CA ASN A 494 15.34 -1.66 3.99
C ASN A 494 15.17 -3.05 3.34
N ASP A 495 16.29 -3.77 3.17
CA ASP A 495 16.33 -5.18 2.81
C ASP A 495 17.33 -5.91 3.70
N ARG A 496 16.91 -7.06 4.26
CA ARG A 496 17.73 -7.92 5.14
C ARG A 496 18.42 -7.19 6.31
N GLY A 497 17.87 -6.06 6.75
CA GLY A 497 18.46 -5.23 7.81
C GLY A 497 19.86 -4.72 7.45
N MET A 498 20.09 -4.38 6.18
CA MET A 498 21.36 -3.82 5.72
C MET A 498 21.53 -2.37 6.17
N LEU A 499 22.53 -2.13 7.01
CA LEU A 499 23.01 -0.81 7.42
C LEU A 499 24.29 -0.47 6.64
N ASP A 500 24.32 0.70 6.02
CA ASP A 500 25.46 1.28 5.32
C ASP A 500 25.98 2.49 6.10
N ILE A 501 27.29 2.55 6.34
CA ILE A 501 27.95 3.60 7.11
C ILE A 501 29.15 4.13 6.34
N GLU A 502 29.22 5.44 6.12
CA GLU A 502 30.36 6.11 5.48
C GLU A 502 30.91 7.22 6.40
N ARG A 503 32.05 6.94 7.05
CA ARG A 503 32.75 7.85 7.96
C ARG A 503 33.62 8.85 7.20
N PHE A 504 33.02 9.74 6.40
CA PHE A 504 33.77 10.78 5.69
C PHE A 504 34.52 11.75 6.63
N ASP A 505 34.12 11.81 7.91
CA ASP A 505 34.84 12.49 8.99
C ASP A 505 36.24 11.93 9.27
N HIS A 506 36.44 10.63 9.06
CA HIS A 506 37.74 9.96 9.24
C HIS A 506 38.39 9.56 7.93
N GLU A 507 37.59 9.30 6.90
CA GLU A 507 38.01 8.69 5.65
C GLU A 507 37.47 9.54 4.47
N PRO A 508 37.98 10.79 4.32
CA PRO A 508 37.44 11.78 3.37
C PRO A 508 37.62 11.37 1.90
N ASP A 509 38.59 10.50 1.61
CA ASP A 509 38.85 10.01 0.25
C ASP A 509 38.07 8.73 -0.07
N ARG A 510 37.19 8.26 0.83
CA ARG A 510 36.38 7.06 0.57
C ARG A 510 35.55 7.23 -0.71
N PRO A 511 35.57 6.23 -1.61
CA PRO A 511 34.62 6.16 -2.72
C PRO A 511 33.18 6.04 -2.21
N LEU A 512 32.26 6.78 -2.83
CA LEU A 512 30.85 6.79 -2.45
C LEU A 512 30.24 5.38 -2.58
N LEU A 513 29.35 5.03 -1.65
CA LEU A 513 28.74 3.70 -1.56
C LEU A 513 29.81 2.59 -1.59
N HIS A 514 30.96 2.85 -0.95
CA HIS A 514 32.11 1.97 -0.90
C HIS A 514 32.68 1.58 -2.29
N GLY A 515 32.49 2.44 -3.30
CA GLY A 515 33.01 2.24 -4.65
C GLY A 515 32.16 1.33 -5.52
N ARG A 516 30.96 0.95 -5.07
CA ARG A 516 30.06 0.04 -5.81
C ARG A 516 29.56 0.57 -7.14
N LEU A 517 29.55 1.89 -7.31
CA LEU A 517 29.14 2.56 -8.55
C LEU A 517 30.34 3.04 -9.38
N GLY A 518 31.57 2.69 -9.00
CA GLY A 518 32.77 3.27 -9.63
C GLY A 518 32.82 4.79 -9.42
N ASP A 519 33.11 5.53 -10.49
CA ASP A 519 33.29 6.98 -10.47
C ASP A 519 32.04 7.82 -10.81
N VAL A 520 30.87 7.19 -10.87
CA VAL A 520 29.58 7.85 -11.20
C VAL A 520 29.36 9.10 -10.33
N LYS A 521 29.10 10.23 -10.98
CA LYS A 521 28.84 11.54 -10.36
C LYS A 521 27.37 11.91 -10.42
N SER A 522 26.91 12.76 -9.50
CA SER A 522 25.52 13.23 -9.49
C SER A 522 25.11 13.89 -10.81
N VAL A 523 25.99 14.68 -11.42
CA VAL A 523 25.77 15.37 -12.71
C VAL A 523 25.45 14.42 -13.88
N GLU A 524 25.83 13.14 -13.77
CA GLU A 524 25.55 12.11 -14.79
C GLU A 524 24.17 11.46 -14.61
N LEU A 525 23.42 11.81 -13.55
CA LEU A 525 22.19 11.13 -13.12
C LEU A 525 20.90 11.96 -13.25
N LEU A 526 20.95 13.14 -13.86
CA LEU A 526 19.80 14.04 -13.98
C LEU A 526 18.69 13.49 -14.91
N ASP A 527 19.05 12.73 -15.94
CA ASP A 527 18.13 12.21 -16.96
C ASP A 527 18.29 10.70 -17.22
N LEU A 528 17.99 9.89 -16.20
CA LEU A 528 18.09 8.43 -16.32
C LEU A 528 16.84 7.79 -16.93
N SER A 529 17.05 6.91 -17.91
CA SER A 529 15.98 6.00 -18.34
C SER A 529 15.56 5.05 -17.20
N PRO A 530 14.31 4.56 -17.16
CA PRO A 530 13.87 3.63 -16.13
C PRO A 530 14.70 2.34 -16.03
N ALA A 531 15.31 1.89 -17.13
CA ALA A 531 16.20 0.75 -17.13
C ALA A 531 17.50 1.05 -16.37
N VAL A 532 18.18 2.15 -16.72
CA VAL A 532 19.43 2.57 -16.07
C VAL A 532 19.20 2.88 -14.59
N LYS A 533 18.07 3.52 -14.25
CA LYS A 533 17.69 3.76 -12.85
C LYS A 533 17.58 2.45 -12.05
N ARG A 534 16.99 1.39 -12.62
CA ARG A 534 16.89 0.08 -11.96
C ARG A 534 18.25 -0.56 -11.74
N ASP A 535 19.11 -0.55 -12.76
CA ASP A 535 20.45 -1.14 -12.69
C ASP A 535 21.31 -0.42 -11.63
N LEU A 536 21.20 0.90 -11.56
CA LEU A 536 21.88 1.70 -10.54
C LEU A 536 21.38 1.37 -9.13
N ILE A 537 20.05 1.25 -8.94
CA ILE A 537 19.47 0.85 -7.65
C ILE A 537 19.97 -0.54 -7.25
N LEU A 538 19.99 -1.51 -8.18
CA LEU A 538 20.52 -2.86 -7.93
C LEU A 538 21.98 -2.84 -7.49
N ALA A 539 22.81 -2.03 -8.15
CA ALA A 539 24.20 -1.85 -7.77
C ALA A 539 24.35 -1.21 -6.38
N MET A 540 23.47 -0.26 -6.04
CA MET A 540 23.42 0.37 -4.71
C MET A 540 23.06 -0.64 -3.61
N VAL A 541 22.07 -1.52 -3.81
CA VAL A 541 21.60 -2.47 -2.78
C VAL A 541 22.36 -3.79 -2.71
N ASP A 542 23.40 -3.96 -3.54
CA ASP A 542 24.18 -5.20 -3.70
C ASP A 542 23.32 -6.36 -4.21
N GLU A 543 23.12 -6.42 -5.54
CA GLU A 543 22.36 -7.46 -6.26
C GLU A 543 22.65 -8.91 -5.80
N HIS A 544 23.88 -9.22 -5.38
CA HIS A 544 24.23 -10.58 -4.95
C HIS A 544 23.81 -10.90 -3.50
N ARG A 545 23.40 -9.90 -2.74
CA ARG A 545 23.06 -10.02 -1.32
C ARG A 545 21.61 -9.68 -1.00
N ILE A 546 20.87 -9.07 -1.93
CA ILE A 546 19.43 -8.82 -1.74
C ILE A 546 18.65 -10.10 -1.45
N SER A 547 17.51 -9.96 -0.78
CA SER A 547 16.63 -11.10 -0.49
C SER A 547 16.06 -11.70 -1.78
N PRO A 548 15.81 -13.03 -1.84
CA PRO A 548 15.15 -13.65 -2.99
C PRO A 548 13.80 -13.02 -3.33
N GLN A 549 13.07 -12.54 -2.32
CA GLN A 549 11.78 -11.89 -2.45
C GLN A 549 11.93 -10.50 -3.08
N LEU A 550 12.92 -9.70 -2.64
CA LEU A 550 13.20 -8.41 -3.26
C LEU A 550 13.66 -8.60 -4.71
N ALA A 551 14.58 -9.54 -4.98
CA ALA A 551 15.02 -9.89 -6.32
C ALA A 551 13.85 -10.26 -7.25
N ALA A 552 12.93 -11.11 -6.78
CA ALA A 552 11.74 -11.50 -7.55
C ALA A 552 10.76 -10.35 -7.81
N SER A 553 10.81 -9.27 -7.02
CA SER A 553 9.92 -8.13 -7.17
C SER A 553 10.28 -7.19 -8.32
N PHE A 554 11.56 -7.14 -8.73
CA PHE A 554 12.04 -6.19 -9.76
C PHE A 554 11.29 -6.31 -11.08
N ASP A 555 11.00 -7.54 -11.53
CA ASP A 555 10.27 -7.80 -12.79
C ASP A 555 8.75 -7.60 -12.68
N GLN A 556 8.24 -7.44 -11.45
CA GLN A 556 6.82 -7.27 -11.16
C GLN A 556 6.42 -5.80 -11.00
N ILE A 557 7.37 -4.90 -10.71
CA ILE A 557 7.14 -3.46 -10.60
C ILE A 557 6.65 -2.90 -11.95
N GLY A 558 5.57 -2.12 -11.92
CA GLY A 558 4.88 -1.60 -13.09
C GLY A 558 3.98 -2.62 -13.80
N ARG A 559 3.92 -3.87 -13.33
CA ARG A 559 3.04 -4.93 -13.86
C ARG A 559 2.01 -5.36 -12.82
N THR A 560 2.46 -6.07 -11.79
CA THR A 560 1.62 -6.57 -10.69
C THR A 560 1.89 -5.86 -9.37
N LEU A 561 3.01 -5.15 -9.26
CA LEU A 561 3.38 -4.30 -8.14
C LEU A 561 3.47 -2.83 -8.59
N SER A 562 3.01 -1.90 -7.74
CA SER A 562 3.13 -0.47 -8.01
C SER A 562 4.49 0.11 -7.62
N SER A 563 5.17 -0.47 -6.62
CA SER A 563 6.47 -0.01 -6.12
C SER A 563 7.17 -1.14 -5.35
N TRP A 564 8.37 -0.86 -4.82
CA TRP A 564 9.21 -1.74 -4.02
C TRP A 564 8.47 -2.27 -2.79
N PRO A 565 8.53 -3.59 -2.51
CA PRO A 565 7.93 -4.16 -1.31
C PRO A 565 8.76 -3.82 -0.08
N GLN A 566 8.11 -3.26 0.95
CA GLN A 566 8.73 -2.89 2.22
C GLN A 566 7.83 -3.29 3.38
N LEU A 567 8.41 -3.79 4.48
CA LEU A 567 7.68 -4.20 5.68
C LEU A 567 7.97 -3.27 6.85
N ALA A 568 6.95 -2.98 7.67
CA ALA A 568 7.09 -2.17 8.88
C ALA A 568 8.16 -2.69 9.85
N SER A 569 8.31 -4.01 9.97
CA SER A 569 9.35 -4.62 10.83
C SER A 569 10.76 -4.30 10.34
N GLY A 570 10.98 -4.30 9.02
CA GLY A 570 12.25 -3.90 8.41
C GLY A 570 12.55 -2.43 8.66
N VAL A 571 11.56 -1.55 8.43
CA VAL A 571 11.68 -0.11 8.71
C VAL A 571 11.99 0.18 10.18
N ALA A 572 11.30 -0.52 11.10
CA ALA A 572 11.53 -0.36 12.53
C ALA A 572 12.94 -0.84 12.94
N LEU A 573 13.43 -1.94 12.35
CA LEU A 573 14.81 -2.38 12.54
C LEU A 573 15.81 -1.34 11.99
N GLY A 574 15.55 -0.77 10.82
CA GLY A 574 16.35 0.31 10.24
C GLY A 574 16.51 1.50 11.17
N GLY A 575 15.41 1.95 11.79
CA GLY A 575 15.45 2.99 12.82
C GLY A 575 16.31 2.63 14.03
N ALA A 576 16.32 1.37 14.47
CA ALA A 576 17.18 0.92 15.56
C ALA A 576 18.67 0.86 15.16
N LEU A 577 18.97 0.37 13.96
CA LEU A 577 20.33 0.24 13.44
C LEU A 577 20.98 1.61 13.21
N THR A 578 20.25 2.53 12.57
CA THR A 578 20.71 3.91 12.35
C THR A 578 20.88 4.65 13.68
N GLY A 579 20.00 4.45 14.66
CA GLY A 579 20.11 5.07 16.00
C GLY A 579 21.36 4.62 16.75
N GLU A 580 21.65 3.32 16.73
CA GLU A 580 22.87 2.77 17.34
C GLU A 580 24.14 3.31 16.66
N ALA A 581 24.16 3.37 15.32
CA ALA A 581 25.29 3.91 14.58
C ALA A 581 25.51 5.41 14.86
N ALA A 582 24.43 6.20 14.79
CA ALA A 582 24.45 7.64 15.07
C ALA A 582 25.00 7.93 16.47
N ARG A 583 24.49 7.23 17.50
CA ARG A 583 24.95 7.37 18.88
C ARG A 583 26.44 7.07 19.01
N ARG A 584 26.92 5.97 18.42
CA ARG A 584 28.34 5.61 18.47
C ARG A 584 29.22 6.66 17.81
N ILE A 585 28.86 7.08 16.59
CA ILE A 585 29.60 8.08 15.82
C ILE A 585 29.69 9.40 16.61
N LEU A 586 28.56 9.94 17.05
CA LEU A 586 28.47 11.25 17.69
C LEU A 586 29.11 11.29 19.09
N LEU A 587 29.18 10.15 19.78
CA LEU A 587 29.88 10.03 21.07
C LEU A 587 31.37 9.71 20.93
N GLY A 588 31.86 9.40 19.71
CA GLY A 588 33.25 9.03 19.46
C GLY A 588 33.56 7.57 19.84
N GLN A 589 32.55 6.71 19.87
CA GLN A 589 32.68 5.28 20.11
C GLN A 589 33.07 4.54 18.81
N PRO A 590 33.61 3.30 18.90
CA PRO A 590 33.96 2.53 17.72
C PRO A 590 32.76 2.28 16.79
N CYS A 591 32.87 2.75 15.55
CA CYS A 591 31.92 2.55 14.47
C CYS A 591 32.65 2.76 13.13
N ALA A 592 32.97 1.68 12.43
CA ALA A 592 33.71 1.74 11.16
C ALA A 592 32.77 1.94 9.98
N SER A 593 33.30 2.50 8.89
CA SER A 593 32.61 2.48 7.62
C SER A 593 32.41 1.06 7.09
N GLY A 594 31.31 0.81 6.41
CA GLY A 594 31.02 -0.46 5.75
C GLY A 594 29.54 -0.79 5.71
N ARG A 595 29.25 -2.00 5.22
CA ARG A 595 27.91 -2.59 5.21
C ARG A 595 27.79 -3.71 6.22
N PHE A 596 26.74 -3.63 7.02
CA PHE A 596 26.43 -4.56 8.09
C PHE A 596 25.03 -5.10 7.87
N TYR A 597 24.80 -6.39 8.17
CA TYR A 597 23.50 -7.02 8.00
C TYR A 597 23.00 -7.54 9.34
N THR A 598 21.77 -7.15 9.69
CA THR A 598 20.99 -7.77 10.77
C THR A 598 19.80 -8.49 10.17
N ASP A 599 20.09 -9.56 9.44
CA ASP A 599 19.08 -10.30 8.69
C ASP A 599 18.15 -11.09 9.62
N LEU A 600 16.94 -10.59 9.81
CA LEU A 600 15.93 -11.20 10.70
C LEU A 600 15.57 -12.63 10.32
N GLU A 601 15.62 -12.99 9.02
CA GLU A 601 15.34 -14.36 8.58
C GLU A 601 16.44 -15.30 9.05
N LEU A 602 17.72 -14.90 8.89
CA LEU A 602 18.85 -15.64 9.43
C LEU A 602 18.89 -15.65 10.96
N GLN A 603 18.43 -14.58 11.63
CA GLN A 603 18.39 -14.54 13.09
C GLN A 603 17.38 -15.54 13.67
N LEU A 604 16.27 -15.76 12.98
CA LEU A 604 15.19 -16.67 13.38
C LEU A 604 15.31 -18.06 12.74
N GLY A 605 16.41 -18.31 12.01
CA GLY A 605 16.69 -19.58 11.37
C GLY A 605 16.87 -20.73 12.36
N PRO A 606 16.47 -21.97 12.01
CA PRO A 606 16.63 -23.15 12.86
C PRO A 606 18.06 -23.37 13.38
N GLU A 607 19.07 -22.98 12.60
CA GLU A 607 20.49 -23.10 12.92
C GLU A 607 20.94 -22.18 14.07
N ARG A 608 20.19 -21.11 14.35
CA ARG A 608 20.42 -20.23 15.51
C ARG A 608 19.54 -20.57 16.70
N ASN A 609 18.69 -21.59 16.59
CA ASN A 609 17.80 -21.98 17.67
C ASN A 609 18.56 -22.72 18.78
N THR A 610 18.83 -22.02 19.89
CA THR A 610 19.52 -22.58 21.06
C THR A 610 18.62 -23.41 21.97
N ALA A 611 17.31 -23.46 21.73
CA ALA A 611 16.36 -24.24 22.52
C ALA A 611 16.22 -25.70 22.04
N VAL A 612 16.74 -26.02 20.85
CA VAL A 612 16.80 -27.41 20.38
C VAL A 612 17.92 -28.13 21.12
N VAL A 613 17.58 -28.80 22.21
CA VAL A 613 18.46 -29.79 22.85
C VAL A 613 18.77 -30.86 21.81
N ALA A 614 20.06 -31.07 21.51
CA ALA A 614 20.51 -32.13 20.63
C ALA A 614 19.86 -33.46 21.05
N ARG A 615 19.07 -34.05 20.16
CA ARG A 615 18.50 -35.39 20.33
C ARG A 615 19.46 -36.44 19.80
#